data_AF-A0A662IC54-F1
#
_entry.id   AF-A0A662IC54-F1
#
_cell.length_a   1.000
_cell.length_b   1.000
_cell.length_c   1.000
_cell.angle_alpha   90.00
_cell.angle_beta   90.00
_cell.angle_gamma   90.00
#
_symmetry.space_group_name_H-M   'P 1'
#
loop_
_entity.id
_entity.type
_entity.pdbx_description
1 polymer ?
#
loop_
_entity_poly.entity_id
_entity_poly.type
_entity_poly.pdbx_seq_one_letter_code
_entity_poly.pdbx_strand_id
1 'polypeptide(L)'
;MKDTRYRKPQSNVTALKPSERIRVMEELEWPRKVVVIEPILDFDLEDFVNAIMRIWPEAVYVGYDIYGNRLPEPPLTKARKLVDALKRYTWVHVKSLRPAWYGTLGRRGR
;
A
#
# COMPACT_ATOMS: atom_id res chain seq x y z
N MET A 1 -4.98 -34.51 -3.39
CA MET A 1 -3.77 -34.03 -2.68
C MET A 1 -4.16 -32.82 -1.85
N LYS A 2 -4.14 -32.93 -0.51
CA LYS A 2 -4.44 -31.81 0.39
C LYS A 2 -3.12 -31.10 0.67
N ASP A 3 -3.01 -29.82 0.32
CA ASP A 3 -1.84 -28.99 0.63
C ASP A 3 -1.71 -28.86 2.16
N THR A 4 -0.67 -29.48 2.72
CA THR A 4 -0.44 -29.61 4.18
C THR A 4 0.35 -28.44 4.77
N ARG A 5 0.50 -27.32 4.06
CA ARG A 5 1.38 -26.22 4.50
C ARG A 5 0.72 -25.04 5.20
N TYR A 6 -0.59 -25.06 5.46
CA TYR A 6 -1.20 -24.01 6.30
C TYR A 6 -1.09 -24.35 7.79
N ARG A 7 0.07 -24.04 8.39
CA ARG A 7 0.20 -23.99 9.85
C ARG A 7 -0.50 -22.72 10.34
N LYS A 8 -1.60 -22.88 11.10
CA LYS A 8 -2.25 -21.73 11.76
C LYS A 8 -1.19 -20.94 12.54
N PRO A 9 -1.06 -19.62 12.34
CA PRO A 9 -0.12 -18.83 13.13
C PRO A 9 -0.49 -18.96 14.61
N GLN A 10 0.52 -19.17 15.45
CA GLN A 10 0.36 -19.15 16.91
C GLN A 10 -0.23 -17.80 17.33
N SER A 11 -1.09 -17.79 18.33
CA SER A 11 -2.00 -16.70 18.71
C SER A 11 -1.32 -15.44 19.29
N ASN A 12 -0.02 -15.26 19.09
CA ASN A 12 0.81 -14.19 19.66
C ASN A 12 1.62 -13.42 18.60
N VAL A 13 1.23 -13.46 17.31
CA VAL A 13 1.93 -12.72 16.25
C VAL A 13 1.49 -11.26 16.24
N THR A 14 2.31 -10.39 16.81
CA THR A 14 2.24 -8.94 16.58
C THR A 14 2.48 -8.65 15.11
N ALA A 15 1.66 -7.80 14.50
CA ALA A 15 1.86 -7.40 13.12
C ALA A 15 3.20 -6.67 12.96
N LEU A 16 4.03 -7.10 11.99
CA LEU A 16 5.25 -6.41 11.62
C LEU A 16 4.97 -4.93 11.29
N LYS A 17 5.90 -4.05 11.60
CA LYS A 17 5.82 -2.65 11.15
C LYS A 17 5.86 -2.59 9.62
N PRO A 18 5.30 -1.54 8.99
CA PRO A 18 5.38 -1.39 7.53
C PRO A 18 6.80 -1.50 6.95
N SER A 19 7.80 -0.92 7.61
CA SER A 19 9.21 -1.00 7.19
C SER A 19 9.76 -2.43 7.27
N GLU A 20 9.42 -3.17 8.31
CA GLU A 20 9.81 -4.58 8.48
C GLU A 20 9.13 -5.47 7.43
N ARG A 21 7.86 -5.20 7.09
CA ARG A 21 7.16 -5.90 6.00
C ARG A 21 7.86 -5.69 4.66
N ILE A 22 8.26 -4.46 4.34
CA ILE A 22 9.00 -4.14 3.11
C ILE A 22 10.30 -4.94 3.07
N ARG A 23 11.08 -4.92 4.16
CA ARG A 23 12.35 -5.65 4.24
C ARG A 23 12.17 -7.15 4.04
N VAL A 24 11.19 -7.75 4.71
CA VAL A 24 10.89 -9.18 4.55
C VAL A 24 10.46 -9.49 3.11
N MET A 25 9.67 -8.62 2.47
CA MET A 25 9.25 -8.82 1.08
C MET A 25 10.40 -8.63 0.07
N GLU A 26 11.36 -7.76 0.36
CA GLU A 26 12.59 -7.57 -0.41
C GLU A 26 13.47 -8.83 -0.34
N GLU A 27 13.70 -9.35 0.88
CA GLU A 27 14.52 -10.55 1.13
C GLU A 27 13.83 -11.88 0.73
N LEU A 28 12.50 -11.87 0.51
CA LEU A 28 11.75 -13.08 0.17
C LEU A 28 12.15 -13.63 -1.21
N GLU A 29 12.72 -14.84 -1.25
CA GLU A 29 13.03 -15.57 -2.49
C GLU A 29 11.77 -16.22 -3.08
N TRP A 30 10.93 -15.40 -3.69
CA TRP A 30 9.74 -15.85 -4.39
C TRP A 30 9.62 -15.17 -5.76
N PRO A 31 9.35 -15.93 -6.85
CA PRO A 31 9.47 -15.41 -8.21
C PRO A 31 8.40 -14.37 -8.59
N ARG A 32 7.25 -14.35 -7.91
CA ARG A 32 6.12 -13.48 -8.25
C ARG A 32 5.53 -12.85 -6.99
N LYS A 33 5.76 -11.56 -6.81
CA LYS A 33 5.31 -10.81 -5.63
C LYS A 33 4.23 -9.81 -6.00
N VAL A 34 3.30 -9.59 -5.08
CA VAL A 34 2.29 -8.53 -5.16
C VAL A 34 2.39 -7.71 -3.89
N VAL A 35 2.27 -6.39 -4.02
CA VAL A 35 2.20 -5.48 -2.88
C VAL A 35 0.82 -4.83 -2.82
N VAL A 36 0.21 -4.81 -1.64
CA VAL A 36 -1.09 -4.18 -1.40
C VAL A 36 -0.90 -3.04 -0.41
N ILE A 37 -1.14 -1.81 -0.88
CA ILE A 37 -0.99 -0.55 -0.13
C ILE A 37 -2.40 -0.04 0.21
N GLU A 38 -3.05 -0.72 1.15
CA GLU A 38 -4.42 -0.44 1.57
C GLU A 38 -4.58 -0.52 3.10
N PRO A 39 -5.17 0.51 3.75
CA PRO A 39 -5.30 1.87 3.21
C PRO A 39 -3.92 2.53 3.06
N ILE A 40 -3.73 3.32 2.02
CA ILE A 40 -2.55 4.16 1.89
C ILE A 40 -2.58 5.29 2.92
N LEU A 41 -1.56 5.34 3.76
CA LEU A 41 -1.32 6.41 4.74
C LEU A 41 -0.31 7.40 4.18
N ASP A 42 -0.14 8.56 4.80
CA ASP A 42 0.86 9.54 4.35
C ASP A 42 2.29 8.95 4.37
N PHE A 43 3.09 9.31 3.37
CA PHE A 43 4.40 8.71 3.07
C PHE A 43 5.36 9.74 2.47
N ASP A 44 6.66 9.50 2.48
CA ASP A 44 7.58 10.22 1.59
C ASP A 44 7.57 9.57 0.20
N LEU A 45 7.36 10.36 -0.86
CA LEU A 45 7.11 9.83 -2.20
C LEU A 45 8.33 9.12 -2.79
N GLU A 46 9.52 9.69 -2.63
CA GLU A 46 10.73 9.14 -3.23
C GLU A 46 11.15 7.87 -2.49
N ASP A 47 11.20 7.94 -1.16
CA ASP A 47 11.55 6.80 -0.32
C ASP A 47 10.57 5.64 -0.52
N PHE A 48 9.27 5.93 -0.61
CA PHE A 48 8.27 4.89 -0.72
C PHE A 48 8.28 4.22 -2.10
N VAL A 49 8.46 4.98 -3.18
CA VAL A 49 8.65 4.39 -4.52
C VAL A 49 9.88 3.50 -4.55
N ASN A 50 11.02 3.99 -4.04
CA ASN A 50 12.26 3.22 -3.99
C ASN A 50 12.10 1.93 -3.18
N ALA A 51 11.44 2.01 -2.03
CA ALA A 51 11.17 0.86 -1.18
C ALA A 51 10.32 -0.21 -1.89
N ILE A 52 9.25 0.18 -2.58
CA ILE A 52 8.40 -0.76 -3.34
C ILE A 52 9.16 -1.36 -4.53
N MET A 53 9.98 -0.56 -5.21
CA MET A 53 10.76 -1.03 -6.36
C MET A 53 11.79 -2.10 -6.00
N ARG A 54 12.42 -2.01 -4.82
CA ARG A 54 13.35 -3.04 -4.32
C ARG A 54 12.70 -4.40 -4.06
N ILE A 55 11.39 -4.42 -3.78
CA ILE A 55 10.64 -5.68 -3.63
C ILE A 55 10.55 -6.42 -4.97
N TRP A 56 10.63 -5.70 -6.10
CA TRP A 56 10.39 -6.21 -7.45
C TRP A 56 9.00 -6.86 -7.62
N PRO A 57 7.90 -6.14 -7.37
CA PRO A 57 6.56 -6.68 -7.49
C PRO A 57 6.10 -6.75 -8.95
N GLU A 58 5.33 -7.78 -9.26
CA GLU A 58 4.63 -7.89 -10.54
C GLU A 58 3.40 -6.96 -10.60
N ALA A 59 2.74 -6.76 -9.46
CA ALA A 59 1.63 -5.84 -9.35
C ALA A 59 1.58 -5.14 -7.99
N VAL A 60 1.04 -3.92 -7.99
CA VAL A 60 0.79 -3.12 -6.80
C VAL A 60 -0.68 -2.69 -6.78
N TYR A 61 -1.35 -2.93 -5.66
CA TYR A 61 -2.70 -2.43 -5.40
C TYR A 61 -2.63 -1.22 -4.49
N VAL A 62 -3.36 -0.15 -4.84
CA VAL A 62 -3.36 1.11 -4.07
C VAL A 62 -4.81 1.53 -3.81
N GLY A 63 -5.12 1.81 -2.54
CA GLY A 63 -6.45 2.26 -2.15
C GLY A 63 -6.47 3.04 -0.84
N TYR A 64 -7.43 3.95 -0.74
CA TYR A 64 -7.76 4.70 0.47
C TYR A 64 -8.59 3.85 1.44
N ASP A 65 -8.79 4.36 2.65
CA ASP A 65 -9.65 3.72 3.63
C ASP A 65 -11.11 3.72 3.15
N ILE A 66 -11.66 2.51 3.05
CA ILE A 66 -13.02 2.25 2.60
C ILE A 66 -14.02 2.13 3.76
N TYR A 67 -13.53 1.98 5.00
CA TYR A 67 -14.37 1.80 6.18
C TYR A 67 -14.65 3.13 6.92
N GLY A 68 -14.05 4.24 6.48
CA GLY A 68 -14.35 5.57 7.04
C GLY A 68 -13.74 5.83 8.43
N ASN A 69 -12.65 5.14 8.75
CA ASN A 69 -11.83 5.30 9.95
C ASN A 69 -11.09 6.65 10.02
N ARG A 70 -11.11 7.45 8.95
CA ARG A 70 -10.47 8.79 8.88
C ARG A 70 -8.98 8.74 9.20
N LEU A 71 -8.29 7.72 8.68
CA LEU A 71 -6.86 7.55 8.81
C LEU A 71 -6.09 8.70 8.15
N PRO A 72 -4.80 8.92 8.49
CA PRO A 72 -3.98 9.96 7.88
C PRO A 72 -3.63 9.62 6.42
N GLU A 73 -4.62 9.68 5.53
CA GLU A 73 -4.48 9.48 4.09
C GLU A 73 -3.66 10.63 3.47
N PRO A 74 -2.85 10.36 2.44
CA PRO A 74 -2.18 11.42 1.69
C PRO A 74 -3.20 12.25 0.89
N PRO A 75 -2.88 13.48 0.47
CA PRO A 75 -3.69 14.20 -0.52
C PRO A 75 -3.81 13.43 -1.84
N LEU A 76 -4.95 13.55 -2.54
CA LEU A 76 -5.22 12.84 -3.80
C LEU A 76 -4.11 13.07 -4.85
N THR A 77 -3.55 14.27 -4.91
CA THR A 77 -2.44 14.61 -5.82
C THR A 77 -1.17 13.82 -5.48
N LYS A 78 -0.86 13.64 -4.20
CA LYS A 78 0.30 12.86 -3.73
C LYS A 78 0.11 11.37 -4.00
N ALA A 79 -1.09 10.84 -3.78
CA ALA A 79 -1.43 9.46 -4.12
C ALA A 79 -1.34 9.19 -5.64
N ARG A 80 -1.81 10.12 -6.48
CA ARG A 80 -1.67 10.02 -7.94
C ARG A 80 -0.21 10.01 -8.38
N LYS A 81 0.64 10.85 -7.77
CA LYS A 81 2.08 10.84 -8.05
C LYS A 81 2.73 9.48 -7.74
N LEU A 82 2.33 8.80 -6.66
CA LEU A 82 2.79 7.44 -6.37
C LEU A 82 2.35 6.46 -7.46
N VAL A 83 1.07 6.48 -7.84
CA VAL A 83 0.53 5.62 -8.91
C VAL A 83 1.28 5.84 -10.22
N ASP A 84 1.47 7.09 -10.63
CA ASP A 84 2.15 7.44 -11.87
C ASP A 84 3.63 7.01 -11.84
N ALA A 85 4.28 7.16 -10.69
CA ALA A 85 5.67 6.73 -10.52
C ALA A 85 5.83 5.20 -10.64
N LEU A 86 4.95 4.42 -10.01
CA LEU A 86 4.98 2.97 -10.00
C LEU A 86 4.56 2.35 -11.35
N LYS A 87 3.59 2.96 -12.05
CA LYS A 87 3.12 2.50 -13.38
C LYS A 87 4.22 2.44 -14.44
N ARG A 88 5.32 3.17 -14.25
CA ARG A 88 6.48 3.12 -15.14
C ARG A 88 7.23 1.79 -15.07
N TYR A 89 7.02 0.99 -14.03
CA TYR A 89 7.81 -0.21 -13.74
C TYR A 89 7.00 -1.47 -13.42
N THR A 90 5.78 -1.33 -12.88
CA THR A 90 4.94 -2.45 -12.44
C THR A 90 3.47 -2.19 -12.76
N TRP A 91 2.63 -3.24 -12.76
CA TRP A 91 1.20 -3.06 -12.94
C TRP A 91 0.56 -2.46 -11.70
N VAL A 92 -0.15 -1.34 -11.84
CA VAL A 92 -0.80 -0.68 -10.71
C VAL A 92 -2.31 -0.77 -10.84
N HIS A 93 -2.93 -1.43 -9.87
CA HIS A 93 -4.38 -1.50 -9.71
C HIS A 93 -4.85 -0.47 -8.69
N VAL A 94 -5.58 0.53 -9.15
CA VAL A 94 -6.16 1.55 -8.27
C VAL A 94 -7.53 1.09 -7.82
N LYS A 95 -7.71 0.84 -6.51
CA LYS A 95 -9.02 0.42 -5.96
C LYS A 95 -9.87 1.61 -5.54
N SER A 96 -9.33 2.49 -4.71
CA SER A 96 -10.06 3.65 -4.18
C SER A 96 -9.13 4.86 -4.10
N LEU A 97 -9.40 5.89 -4.89
CA LEU A 97 -8.77 7.20 -4.78
C LEU A 97 -9.84 8.27 -4.84
N ARG A 98 -9.95 9.03 -3.75
CA ARG A 98 -10.86 10.16 -3.59
C ARG A 98 -10.11 11.31 -2.95
N PRO A 99 -10.66 12.54 -2.91
CA PRO A 99 -10.17 13.54 -1.98
C PRO A 99 -10.05 12.95 -0.57
N ALA A 100 -8.93 13.24 0.11
CA ALA A 100 -8.72 12.84 1.49
C ALA A 100 -9.83 13.46 2.36
N TRP A 101 -10.25 12.74 3.40
CA TRP A 101 -11.43 13.12 4.19
C TRP A 101 -11.33 14.52 4.82
N TYR A 102 -10.11 14.97 5.12
CA TYR A 102 -9.84 16.30 5.67
C TYR A 102 -9.85 17.42 4.61
N GLY A 103 -9.62 17.10 3.32
CA GLY A 103 -9.54 18.09 2.24
C GLY A 103 -10.89 18.60 1.72
N THR A 104 -11.98 17.93 2.06
CA THR A 104 -13.36 18.30 1.64
C THR A 104 -14.07 19.27 2.59
N LEU A 105 -13.52 19.53 3.77
CA LEU A 105 -14.15 20.39 4.78
C LEU A 105 -14.10 21.89 4.44
N GLY A 106 -13.31 22.32 3.44
CA GLY A 106 -13.17 23.73 3.07
C GLY A 106 -14.02 24.23 1.89
N ARG A 107 -14.95 23.42 1.35
CA ARG A 107 -15.72 23.77 0.13
C ARG A 107 -17.23 23.90 0.30
N ARG A 108 -17.77 23.79 1.52
CA ARG A 108 -19.16 24.16 1.82
C ARG A 108 -19.17 25.46 2.62
N GLY A 109 -19.21 26.59 1.93
CA GLY A 109 -19.22 27.90 2.57
C GLY A 109 -18.72 29.00 1.66
N ARG A 110 -19.36 29.16 0.49
CA ARG A 110 -19.48 30.41 -0.24
C ARG A 110 -20.78 30.38 -1.03
#